data_AF-A0A382KUC5-F1
#
_entry.id   AF-A0A382KUC5-F1
#
_cell.length_a   1.000
_cell.length_b   1.000
_cell.length_c   1.000
_cell.angle_alpha   90.00
_cell.angle_beta   90.00
_cell.angle_gamma   90.00
#
_symmetry.space_group_name_H-M   'P 1'
#
loop_
_entity.id
_entity.type
_entity.pdbx_description
1 polymer ?
#
loop_
_entity_poly.entity_id
_entity_poly.type
_entity_poly.pdbx_seq_one_letter_code
_entity_poly.pdbx_strand_id
1 'polypeptide(L)'
;VLVCAFLLIAATLAILAYDKGAKGAKAFDRILKIMVALIVLAFVGVVVKMGVSGNLPWAEIAAGFIPDPSLFSEPSTKYNEALAATGEFSEFWKSRIVTMQKDVMISAAATAVGINMTFFMPFVLLRRRWGREHRGLAKFDLWTALLIPYVIATSCVVIAAGSQFNVKPQSAYVDYQERILEGNLEKRYDGLVNARLGLELGSEAYEKMAPVQKKELKENLSDADKDMAAMLVKRDAFNLAKSLKNLTGEVFSH
;
A
#
# COMPACT_ATOMS: atom_id res chain seq x y z
N VAL A 1 24.93 12.40 3.22
CA VAL A 1 25.59 13.46 2.42
C VAL A 1 26.06 12.95 1.06
N LEU A 2 26.88 11.91 0.97
CA LEU A 2 27.35 11.34 -0.31
C LEU A 2 26.23 10.86 -1.23
N VAL A 3 25.22 10.16 -0.69
CA VAL A 3 24.04 9.73 -1.47
C VAL A 3 23.26 10.95 -2.01
N CYS A 4 23.07 11.98 -1.18
CA CYS A 4 22.37 13.19 -1.60
C CYS A 4 23.14 13.94 -2.70
N ALA A 5 24.47 14.03 -2.59
CA ALA A 5 25.32 14.65 -3.61
C ALA A 5 25.30 13.86 -4.92
N PHE A 6 25.37 12.53 -4.85
CA PHE A 6 25.23 11.67 -6.02
C PHE A 6 23.88 11.84 -6.72
N LEU A 7 22.77 11.83 -5.95
CA LEU A 7 21.43 12.04 -6.49
C LEU A 7 21.29 13.42 -7.14
N LEU A 8 21.85 14.47 -6.51
CA LEU A 8 21.85 15.83 -7.07
C LEU A 8 22.62 15.89 -8.39
N ILE A 9 23.81 15.29 -8.47
CA ILE A 9 24.63 15.25 -9.69
C ILE A 9 23.90 14.46 -10.78
N ALA A 10 23.37 13.28 -10.46
CA ALA A 10 22.63 12.45 -11.42
C ALA A 10 21.38 13.18 -11.94
N ALA A 11 20.61 13.83 -11.06
CA ALA A 11 19.44 14.62 -11.44
C ALA A 11 19.82 15.81 -12.33
N THR A 12 20.89 16.53 -11.98
CA THR A 12 21.38 17.67 -12.77
C THR A 12 21.84 17.23 -14.15
N LEU A 13 22.60 16.13 -14.24
CA LEU A 13 23.03 15.54 -15.52
C LEU A 13 21.83 15.07 -16.35
N ALA A 14 20.81 14.47 -15.74
CA ALA A 14 19.59 14.06 -16.43
C ALA A 14 18.82 15.25 -17.00
N ILE A 15 18.69 16.35 -16.23
CA ILE A 15 18.05 17.59 -16.70
C ILE A 15 18.85 18.21 -17.85
N LEU A 16 20.18 18.30 -17.72
CA LEU A 16 21.03 18.84 -18.78
C LEU A 16 21.03 17.96 -20.05
N ALA A 17 20.94 16.63 -19.90
CA ALA A 17 20.79 15.71 -21.03
C ALA A 17 19.42 15.84 -21.70
N TYR A 18 18.37 16.12 -20.93
CA TYR A 18 17.03 16.37 -21.43
C TYR A 18 16.96 17.69 -22.23
N ASP A 19 17.66 18.73 -21.78
CA ASP A 19 17.64 20.07 -22.39
C ASP A 19 18.54 20.20 -23.65
N LYS A 20 19.50 19.28 -23.84
CA LYS A 20 20.43 19.25 -25.00
C LYS A 20 19.79 18.88 -26.35
N GLY A 21 18.46 18.87 -26.46
CA GLY A 21 17.72 18.80 -27.73
C GLY A 21 16.86 17.54 -27.94
N ALA A 22 16.28 17.41 -29.14
CA ALA A 22 15.24 16.42 -29.45
C ALA A 22 15.65 14.94 -29.30
N LYS A 23 16.96 14.63 -29.32
CA LYS A 23 17.46 13.25 -29.12
C LYS A 23 17.52 12.85 -27.64
N GLY A 24 17.91 13.77 -26.75
CA GLY A 24 17.99 13.52 -25.30
C GLY A 24 16.61 13.28 -24.67
N ALA A 25 15.63 14.14 -25.01
CA ALA A 25 14.24 13.97 -24.58
C ALA A 25 13.62 12.64 -25.04
N LYS A 26 13.93 12.17 -26.27
CA LYS A 26 13.45 10.88 -26.78
C LYS A 26 14.08 9.68 -26.05
N ALA A 27 15.37 9.76 -25.71
CA ALA A 27 16.03 8.72 -24.94
C ALA A 27 15.46 8.64 -23.52
N PHE A 28 15.27 9.80 -22.87
CA PHE A 28 14.65 9.88 -21.55
C PHE A 28 13.24 9.29 -21.54
N ASP A 29 12.38 9.68 -22.48
CA ASP A 29 11.02 9.14 -22.63
C ASP A 29 11.02 7.62 -22.84
N ARG A 30 11.96 7.11 -23.65
CA ARG A 30 12.10 5.67 -23.88
C ARG A 30 12.52 4.92 -22.61
N ILE A 31 13.50 5.43 -21.87
CA ILE A 31 13.94 4.83 -20.60
C ILE A 31 12.79 4.82 -19.59
N LEU A 32 12.06 5.93 -19.46
CA LEU A 32 10.92 6.04 -18.56
C LEU A 32 9.83 5.02 -18.91
N LYS A 33 9.48 4.89 -20.20
CA LYS A 33 8.51 3.88 -20.67
C LYS A 33 8.95 2.46 -20.40
N ILE A 34 10.24 2.13 -20.62
CA ILE A 34 10.78 0.80 -20.32
C ILE A 34 10.69 0.54 -18.82
N MET A 35 11.10 1.49 -17.98
CA MET A 35 11.06 1.34 -16.53
C MET A 35 9.63 1.11 -16.02
N VAL A 36 8.66 1.91 -16.49
CA VAL A 36 7.24 1.73 -16.14
C VAL A 36 6.73 0.38 -16.63
N ALA A 37 7.01 0.01 -17.88
CA ALA A 37 6.58 -1.28 -18.44
C ALA A 37 7.13 -2.46 -17.65
N LEU A 38 8.41 -2.42 -17.24
CA LEU A 38 9.02 -3.45 -16.40
C LEU A 38 8.30 -3.61 -15.05
N ILE A 39 7.96 -2.49 -14.39
CA ILE A 39 7.22 -2.52 -13.12
C ILE A 39 5.83 -3.15 -13.31
N VAL A 40 5.08 -2.74 -14.35
CA VAL A 40 3.75 -3.30 -14.64
C VAL A 40 3.85 -4.79 -14.93
N LEU A 41 4.80 -5.21 -15.77
CA LEU A 41 5.03 -6.61 -16.11
C LEU A 41 5.40 -7.46 -14.90
N ALA A 42 6.21 -6.93 -13.97
CA ALA A 42 6.57 -7.63 -12.75
C ALA A 42 5.33 -7.93 -11.89
N PHE A 43 4.48 -6.93 -11.63
CA PHE A 43 3.26 -7.13 -10.83
C PHE A 43 2.23 -8.02 -11.52
N VAL A 44 2.05 -7.88 -12.84
CA VAL A 44 1.21 -8.78 -13.62
C VAL A 44 1.73 -10.21 -13.52
N GLY A 45 3.05 -10.41 -13.66
CA GLY A 45 3.69 -11.72 -13.51
C GLY A 45 3.46 -12.35 -12.14
N VAL A 46 3.54 -11.55 -11.06
CA VAL A 46 3.21 -12.01 -9.70
C VAL A 46 1.76 -12.49 -9.60
N VAL A 47 0.80 -11.69 -10.07
CA VAL A 47 -0.63 -12.05 -10.00
C VAL A 47 -0.95 -13.27 -10.86
N VAL A 48 -0.38 -13.37 -12.06
CA VAL A 48 -0.53 -14.55 -12.93
C VAL A 48 0.03 -15.78 -12.23
N LYS A 49 1.22 -15.69 -11.62
CA LYS A 49 1.82 -16.81 -10.87
C LYS A 49 0.93 -17.24 -9.71
N MET A 50 0.45 -16.30 -8.89
CA MET A 50 -0.47 -16.58 -7.78
C MET A 50 -1.79 -17.20 -8.26
N GLY A 51 -2.30 -16.74 -9.41
CA GLY A 51 -3.51 -17.26 -10.04
C GLY A 51 -3.37 -18.69 -10.53
N VAL A 52 -2.26 -19.02 -11.21
CA VAL A 52 -1.96 -20.39 -11.69
C VAL A 52 -1.72 -21.35 -10.52
N SER A 53 -1.14 -20.87 -9.41
CA SER A 53 -1.00 -21.65 -8.17
C SER A 53 -2.32 -21.92 -7.43
N GLY A 54 -3.46 -21.44 -7.93
CA GLY A 54 -4.77 -21.65 -7.32
C GLY A 54 -5.06 -20.78 -6.08
N ASN A 55 -4.20 -19.80 -5.78
CA ASN A 55 -4.23 -19.02 -4.54
C ASN A 55 -5.08 -17.74 -4.62
N LEU A 56 -5.84 -17.53 -5.70
CA LEU A 56 -6.61 -16.30 -5.91
C LEU A 56 -8.12 -16.55 -6.04
N PRO A 57 -8.94 -16.00 -5.12
CA PRO A 57 -10.41 -16.06 -5.23
C PRO A 57 -10.90 -15.02 -6.25
N TRP A 58 -10.85 -15.36 -7.54
CA TRP A 58 -11.18 -14.44 -8.64
C TRP A 58 -12.58 -13.80 -8.54
N ALA A 59 -13.56 -14.54 -8.03
CA ALA A 59 -14.92 -14.02 -7.84
C ALA A 59 -14.96 -12.89 -6.80
N GLU A 60 -14.27 -13.06 -5.66
CA GLU A 60 -14.16 -12.01 -4.63
C GLU A 60 -13.37 -10.81 -5.13
N ILE A 61 -12.30 -11.04 -5.90
CA ILE A 61 -11.51 -9.98 -6.52
C ILE A 61 -12.38 -9.16 -7.47
N ALA A 62 -13.16 -9.81 -8.33
CA ALA A 62 -14.07 -9.13 -9.26
C ALA A 62 -15.16 -8.34 -8.51
N ALA A 63 -15.74 -8.91 -7.46
CA ALA A 63 -16.71 -8.23 -6.61
C ALA A 63 -16.10 -7.00 -5.91
N GLY A 64 -14.81 -7.05 -5.55
CA GLY A 64 -14.09 -5.94 -4.92
C GLY A 64 -13.92 -4.69 -5.80
N PHE A 65 -14.14 -4.79 -7.12
CA PHE A 65 -14.18 -3.60 -8.00
C PHE A 65 -15.50 -2.85 -7.92
N ILE A 66 -16.54 -3.43 -7.31
CA ILE A 66 -17.81 -2.77 -7.07
C ILE A 66 -17.66 -1.93 -5.79
N PRO A 67 -17.85 -0.60 -5.84
CA PRO A 67 -17.75 0.25 -4.66
C PRO A 67 -18.80 -0.13 -3.62
N ASP A 68 -18.38 -0.27 -2.36
CA ASP A 68 -19.26 -0.50 -1.22
C ASP A 68 -19.21 0.70 -0.27
N PRO A 69 -20.21 1.60 -0.30
CA PRO A 69 -20.27 2.76 0.59
C PRO A 69 -20.42 2.41 2.07
N SER A 70 -20.87 1.19 2.42
CA SER A 70 -21.03 0.79 3.82
C SER A 70 -19.69 0.78 4.57
N LEU A 71 -18.58 0.58 3.88
CA LEU A 71 -17.22 0.56 4.43
C LEU A 71 -16.77 1.91 5.04
N PHE A 72 -17.53 2.99 4.83
CA PHE A 72 -17.32 4.27 5.53
C PHE A 72 -17.85 4.29 6.97
N SER A 73 -18.69 3.32 7.33
CA SER A 73 -19.37 3.27 8.62
C SER A 73 -19.24 1.92 9.31
N GLU A 74 -18.98 0.86 8.54
CA GLU A 74 -18.87 -0.51 9.05
C GLU A 74 -17.57 -1.18 8.61
N PRO A 75 -16.99 -2.06 9.45
CA PRO A 75 -15.83 -2.85 9.06
C PRO A 75 -16.22 -3.84 7.96
N SER A 76 -15.24 -4.25 7.14
CA SER A 76 -15.45 -5.35 6.20
C SER A 76 -15.90 -6.61 6.95
N THR A 77 -16.87 -7.34 6.39
CA THR A 77 -17.43 -8.57 6.97
C THR A 77 -16.37 -9.63 7.28
N LYS A 78 -15.20 -9.59 6.62
CA LYS A 78 -14.07 -10.49 6.87
C LYS A 78 -13.47 -10.33 8.28
N TYR A 79 -13.71 -9.21 8.96
CA TYR A 79 -13.24 -8.98 10.34
C TYR A 79 -14.21 -9.48 11.40
N ASN A 80 -15.42 -9.93 11.05
CA ASN A 80 -16.46 -10.26 12.04
C ASN A 80 -16.02 -11.32 13.05
N GLU A 81 -15.38 -12.39 12.59
CA GLU A 81 -14.87 -13.46 13.45
C GLU A 81 -13.78 -12.96 14.40
N ALA A 82 -12.80 -12.23 13.86
CA ALA A 82 -11.71 -11.65 14.65
C ALA A 82 -12.23 -10.61 15.65
N LEU A 83 -13.23 -9.81 15.28
CA LEU A 83 -13.88 -8.83 16.16
C LEU A 83 -14.68 -9.50 17.27
N ALA A 84 -15.37 -10.60 16.99
CA ALA A 84 -16.08 -11.37 18.00
C ALA A 84 -15.11 -11.98 19.03
N ALA A 85 -13.93 -12.42 18.58
CA ALA A 85 -12.89 -12.98 19.46
C ALA A 85 -12.31 -11.95 20.45
N THR A 86 -12.35 -10.65 20.14
CA THR A 86 -11.85 -9.58 21.04
C THR A 86 -12.80 -9.25 22.20
N GLY A 87 -14.00 -9.81 22.24
CA GLY A 87 -14.93 -9.66 23.37
C GLY A 87 -15.28 -8.21 23.68
N GLU A 88 -15.01 -7.77 24.91
CA GLU A 88 -15.35 -6.43 25.42
C GLU A 88 -14.69 -5.28 24.63
N PHE A 89 -13.57 -5.55 23.94
CA PHE A 89 -12.83 -4.55 23.16
C PHE A 89 -13.24 -4.49 21.67
N SER A 90 -14.28 -5.23 21.28
CA SER A 90 -14.73 -5.31 19.88
C SER A 90 -15.10 -3.94 19.29
N GLU A 91 -15.75 -3.07 20.08
CA GLU A 91 -16.15 -1.73 19.62
C GLU A 91 -14.93 -0.82 19.36
N PHE A 92 -13.90 -0.92 20.19
CA PHE A 92 -12.64 -0.21 19.99
C PHE A 92 -11.99 -0.60 18.66
N TRP A 93 -11.87 -1.90 18.40
CA TRP A 93 -11.27 -2.39 17.16
C TRP A 93 -12.15 -2.08 15.95
N LYS A 94 -13.48 -2.17 16.07
CA LYS A 94 -14.43 -1.76 15.03
C LYS A 94 -14.20 -0.30 14.63
N SER A 95 -14.15 0.62 15.60
CA SER A 95 -13.89 2.04 15.35
C SER A 95 -12.52 2.27 14.69
N ARG A 96 -11.50 1.53 15.14
CA ARG A 96 -10.15 1.59 14.56
C ARG A 96 -10.11 1.13 13.11
N ILE A 97 -10.77 0.02 12.80
CA ILE A 97 -10.86 -0.55 11.44
C ILE A 97 -11.54 0.45 10.51
N VAL A 98 -12.71 0.98 10.90
CA VAL A 98 -13.45 1.96 10.09
C VAL A 98 -12.62 3.22 9.85
N THR A 99 -11.93 3.72 10.88
CA THR A 99 -11.03 4.88 10.74
C THR A 99 -9.93 4.61 9.73
N MET A 100 -9.24 3.47 9.85
CA MET A 100 -8.17 3.09 8.93
C MET A 100 -8.65 2.89 7.49
N GLN A 101 -9.83 2.27 7.30
CA GLN A 101 -10.44 2.11 5.98
C GLN A 101 -10.70 3.48 5.33
N LYS A 102 -11.33 4.40 6.08
CA LYS A 102 -11.59 5.76 5.61
C LYS A 102 -10.31 6.51 5.26
N ASP A 103 -9.30 6.42 6.13
CA ASP A 103 -8.01 7.08 5.91
C ASP A 103 -7.36 6.61 4.61
N VAL A 104 -7.39 5.30 4.33
CA VAL A 104 -6.85 4.74 3.09
C VAL A 104 -7.66 5.20 1.88
N MET A 105 -8.99 5.17 1.94
CA MET A 105 -9.86 5.60 0.83
C MET A 105 -9.69 7.09 0.51
N ILE A 106 -9.68 7.95 1.54
CA ILE A 106 -9.51 9.40 1.40
C ILE A 106 -8.09 9.70 0.90
N SER A 107 -7.07 9.05 1.46
CA SER A 107 -5.67 9.22 1.02
C SER A 107 -5.47 8.78 -0.43
N ALA A 108 -6.07 7.66 -0.85
CA ALA A 108 -6.02 7.18 -2.23
C ALA A 108 -6.67 8.20 -3.20
N ALA A 109 -7.85 8.72 -2.86
CA ALA A 109 -8.53 9.73 -3.67
C ALA A 109 -7.73 11.05 -3.74
N ALA A 110 -7.19 11.51 -2.62
CA ALA A 110 -6.39 12.73 -2.54
C ALA A 110 -5.08 12.62 -3.32
N THR A 111 -4.42 11.46 -3.29
CA THR A 111 -3.17 11.21 -4.03
C THR A 111 -3.40 10.99 -5.53
N ALA A 112 -4.57 10.48 -5.93
CA ALA A 112 -4.91 10.29 -7.34
C ALA A 112 -5.05 11.62 -8.10
N VAL A 113 -5.56 12.67 -7.46
CA VAL A 113 -5.71 14.01 -8.06
C VAL A 113 -4.55 14.91 -7.64
N GLY A 114 -3.41 14.75 -8.31
CA GLY A 114 -2.24 15.58 -8.04
C GLY A 114 -2.37 17.00 -8.63
N ILE A 115 -1.96 18.01 -7.85
CA ILE A 115 -1.77 19.42 -8.31
C ILE A 115 -0.99 19.45 -9.64
N ASN A 116 0.00 18.56 -9.75
CA ASN A 116 0.84 18.44 -10.93
C ASN A 116 0.01 18.21 -12.20
N MET A 117 -0.93 17.25 -12.24
CA MET A 117 -1.72 16.99 -13.46
C MET A 117 -2.78 18.06 -13.73
N THR A 118 -3.39 18.63 -12.70
CA THR A 118 -4.42 19.68 -12.85
C THR A 118 -3.85 20.94 -13.54
N PHE A 119 -2.60 21.31 -13.24
CA PHE A 119 -1.95 22.47 -13.84
C PHE A 119 -1.04 22.14 -15.03
N PHE A 120 -0.29 21.03 -15.00
CA PHE A 120 0.60 20.69 -16.13
C PHE A 120 -0.15 20.24 -17.36
N MET A 121 -1.28 19.55 -17.23
CA MET A 121 -1.99 19.04 -18.41
C MET A 121 -2.42 20.17 -19.37
N PRO A 122 -3.01 21.29 -18.89
CA PRO A 122 -3.23 22.47 -19.72
C PRO A 122 -1.96 22.96 -20.45
N PHE A 123 -0.81 23.06 -19.77
CA PHE A 123 0.43 23.51 -20.39
C PHE A 123 0.99 22.52 -21.42
N VAL A 124 0.88 21.20 -21.17
CA VAL A 124 1.26 20.17 -22.14
C VAL A 124 0.41 20.27 -23.40
N LEU A 125 -0.90 20.50 -23.26
CA LEU A 125 -1.81 20.71 -24.39
C LEU A 125 -1.44 21.97 -25.18
N LEU A 126 -1.17 23.10 -24.51
CA LEU A 126 -0.74 24.35 -25.14
C LEU A 126 0.59 24.20 -25.88
N ARG A 127 1.59 23.52 -25.29
CA ARG A 127 2.89 23.26 -25.92
C ARG A 127 2.74 22.40 -27.18
N ARG A 128 1.79 21.46 -27.19
CA ARG A 128 1.44 20.63 -28.37
C ARG A 128 0.53 21.36 -29.37
N ARG A 129 0.10 22.60 -29.07
CA ARG A 129 -0.91 23.37 -29.82
C ARG A 129 -2.24 22.62 -29.98
N TRP A 130 -2.60 21.77 -29.01
CA TRP A 130 -3.81 20.99 -29.05
C TRP A 130 -5.03 21.82 -28.60
N GLY A 131 -5.89 22.14 -29.56
CA GLY A 131 -7.14 22.88 -29.35
C GLY A 131 -8.38 21.97 -29.21
N ARG A 132 -9.56 22.55 -29.48
CA ARG A 132 -10.85 21.86 -29.34
C ARG A 132 -10.99 20.63 -30.27
N GLU A 133 -10.44 20.70 -31.48
CA GLU A 133 -10.46 19.63 -32.47
C GLU A 133 -9.67 18.38 -32.04
N HIS A 134 -8.64 18.55 -31.20
CA HIS A 134 -7.78 17.47 -30.73
C HIS A 134 -8.25 16.81 -29.42
N ARG A 135 -9.42 17.20 -28.88
CA ARG A 135 -9.92 16.67 -27.59
C ARG A 135 -10.10 15.15 -27.60
N GLY A 136 -10.55 14.58 -28.72
CA GLY A 136 -10.68 13.13 -28.85
C GLY A 136 -9.32 12.43 -28.74
N LEU A 137 -8.33 12.92 -29.49
CA LEU A 137 -6.97 12.41 -29.47
C LEU A 137 -6.32 12.58 -28.08
N ALA A 138 -6.55 13.71 -27.43
CA ALA A 138 -6.02 13.97 -26.08
C ALA A 138 -6.59 13.03 -25.03
N LYS A 139 -7.90 12.74 -25.08
CA LYS A 139 -8.51 11.74 -24.20
C LYS A 139 -7.94 10.36 -24.48
N PHE A 140 -7.84 9.95 -25.75
CA PHE A 140 -7.28 8.65 -26.10
C PHE A 140 -5.83 8.47 -25.63
N ASP A 141 -4.98 9.49 -25.83
CA ASP A 141 -3.59 9.52 -25.34
C ASP A 141 -3.57 9.37 -23.82
N LEU A 142 -4.42 10.09 -23.10
CA LEU A 142 -4.47 10.04 -21.64
C LEU A 142 -4.95 8.68 -21.11
N TRP A 143 -6.00 8.11 -21.71
CA TRP A 143 -6.53 6.80 -21.31
C TRP A 143 -5.50 5.69 -21.52
N THR A 144 -4.83 5.68 -22.66
CA THR A 144 -3.87 4.63 -23.03
C THR A 144 -2.52 4.78 -22.33
N ALA A 145 -1.99 6.00 -22.24
CA ALA A 145 -0.67 6.24 -21.67
C ALA A 145 -0.66 6.32 -20.13
N LEU A 146 -1.78 6.71 -19.51
CA LEU A 146 -1.85 6.92 -18.05
C LEU A 146 -2.82 5.96 -17.37
N LEU A 147 -4.10 5.96 -17.76
CA LEU A 147 -5.13 5.26 -16.98
C LEU A 147 -4.95 3.74 -17.04
N ILE A 148 -4.82 3.16 -18.23
CA ILE A 148 -4.73 1.69 -18.37
C ILE A 148 -3.53 1.12 -17.60
N PRO A 149 -2.28 1.63 -17.77
CA PRO A 149 -1.15 1.13 -17.01
C PRO A 149 -1.31 1.32 -15.50
N TYR A 150 -1.85 2.47 -15.08
CA TYR A 150 -2.10 2.76 -13.67
C TYR A 150 -3.09 1.77 -13.05
N VAL A 151 -4.25 1.58 -13.68
CA VAL A 151 -5.29 0.64 -13.20
C VAL A 151 -4.74 -0.77 -13.12
N ILE A 152 -4.03 -1.24 -14.16
CA ILE A 152 -3.44 -2.59 -14.17
C ILE A 152 -2.42 -2.73 -13.04
N ALA A 153 -1.46 -1.81 -12.94
CA ALA A 153 -0.40 -1.89 -11.94
C ALA A 153 -0.97 -1.82 -10.52
N THR A 154 -1.81 -0.82 -10.23
CA THR A 154 -2.41 -0.63 -8.90
C THR A 154 -3.30 -1.81 -8.53
N SER A 155 -4.12 -2.32 -9.46
CA SER A 155 -4.93 -3.52 -9.20
C SER A 155 -4.06 -4.73 -8.87
N CYS A 156 -2.97 -4.96 -9.63
CA CYS A 156 -2.09 -6.10 -9.36
C CYS A 156 -1.39 -5.98 -7.99
N VAL A 157 -0.94 -4.77 -7.63
CA VAL A 157 -0.35 -4.50 -6.31
C VAL A 157 -1.37 -4.76 -5.19
N VAL A 158 -2.61 -4.27 -5.33
CA VAL A 158 -3.67 -4.45 -4.34
C VAL A 158 -4.07 -5.92 -4.23
N ILE A 159 -4.18 -6.65 -5.34
CA ILE A 159 -4.46 -8.09 -5.34
C ILE A 159 -3.35 -8.87 -4.63
N ALA A 160 -2.08 -8.60 -4.96
CA ALA A 160 -0.94 -9.26 -4.34
C ALA A 160 -0.90 -8.97 -2.83
N ALA A 161 -0.96 -7.70 -2.43
CA ALA A 161 -0.94 -7.31 -1.02
C ALA A 161 -2.16 -7.84 -0.25
N GLY A 162 -3.36 -7.79 -0.85
CA GLY A 162 -4.58 -8.31 -0.25
C GLY A 162 -4.52 -9.81 0.00
N SER A 163 -4.02 -10.58 -0.98
CA SER A 163 -3.85 -12.03 -0.84
C SER A 163 -2.78 -12.40 0.19
N GLN A 164 -1.71 -11.61 0.33
CA GLN A 164 -0.64 -11.89 1.30
C GLN A 164 -0.98 -11.45 2.73
N PHE A 165 -1.70 -10.34 2.91
CA PHE A 165 -1.79 -9.66 4.22
C PHE A 165 -3.19 -9.51 4.79
N ASN A 166 -4.24 -9.49 3.97
CA ASN A 166 -5.56 -9.12 4.44
C ASN A 166 -6.13 -10.17 5.41
N VAL A 167 -6.47 -9.76 6.64
CA VAL A 167 -7.01 -10.62 7.72
C VAL A 167 -6.09 -11.80 8.05
N LYS A 168 -4.78 -11.67 7.84
CA LYS A 168 -3.77 -12.70 8.13
C LYS A 168 -2.79 -12.21 9.19
N PRO A 169 -3.01 -12.52 10.49
CA PRO A 169 -2.15 -12.04 11.57
C PRO A 169 -0.73 -12.59 11.45
N GLN A 170 -0.58 -13.82 10.93
CA GLN A 170 0.71 -14.48 10.73
C GLN A 170 1.67 -13.65 9.87
N SER A 171 1.13 -12.85 8.95
CA SER A 171 1.94 -12.03 8.05
C SER A 171 2.64 -10.84 8.72
N ALA A 172 2.36 -10.55 9.99
CA ALA A 172 3.09 -9.55 10.78
C ALA A 172 4.35 -10.12 11.46
N TYR A 173 4.46 -11.45 11.52
CA TYR A 173 5.47 -12.14 12.31
C TYR A 173 6.50 -12.82 11.40
N VAL A 174 7.75 -12.84 11.85
CA VAL A 174 8.79 -13.72 11.28
C VAL A 174 8.51 -15.16 11.68
N ASP A 175 8.18 -15.35 12.96
CA ASP A 175 7.71 -16.62 13.51
C ASP A 175 6.42 -16.37 14.28
N TYR A 176 5.33 -16.98 13.82
CA TYR A 176 4.02 -16.84 14.43
C TYR A 176 3.89 -17.60 15.76
N GLN A 177 4.56 -18.74 15.91
CA GLN A 177 4.50 -19.56 17.12
C GLN A 177 5.25 -18.89 18.26
N GLU A 178 6.43 -18.33 17.97
CA GLU A 178 7.23 -17.58 18.95
C GLU A 178 6.79 -16.11 19.07
N ARG A 179 5.78 -15.67 18.31
CA ARG A 179 5.27 -14.29 18.28
C ARG A 179 6.35 -13.23 18.02
N ILE A 180 7.37 -13.57 17.22
CA ILE A 180 8.45 -12.66 16.84
C ILE A 180 7.99 -11.79 15.69
N LEU A 181 7.77 -10.49 15.97
CA LEU A 181 7.34 -9.51 14.97
C LEU A 181 8.44 -9.17 13.96
N GLU A 182 8.04 -8.78 12.75
CA GLU A 182 8.99 -8.15 11.82
C GLU A 182 9.43 -6.78 12.37
N GLY A 183 10.74 -6.54 12.41
CA GLY A 183 11.30 -5.34 13.07
C GLY A 183 10.82 -4.00 12.49
N ASN A 184 10.45 -3.93 11.20
CA ASN A 184 9.88 -2.71 10.62
C ASN A 184 8.41 -2.47 11.03
N LEU A 185 7.72 -3.50 11.53
CA LEU A 185 6.31 -3.45 11.95
C LEU A 185 6.16 -3.22 13.45
N GLU A 186 7.15 -3.58 14.27
CA GLU A 186 7.10 -3.53 15.74
C GLU A 186 6.57 -2.19 16.28
N LYS A 187 7.14 -1.06 15.83
CA LYS A 187 6.69 0.28 16.26
C LYS A 187 5.22 0.56 15.94
N ARG A 188 4.75 0.11 14.76
CA ARG A 188 3.36 0.35 14.30
C ARG A 188 2.39 -0.57 15.03
N TYR A 189 2.79 -1.82 15.25
CA TYR A 189 2.06 -2.80 16.04
C TYR A 189 1.91 -2.34 17.48
N ASP A 190 3.00 -1.91 18.10
CA ASP A 190 3.02 -1.36 19.45
C ASP A 190 2.09 -0.16 19.59
N GLY A 191 2.04 0.71 18.58
CA GLY A 191 1.10 1.83 18.56
C GLY A 191 -0.37 1.39 18.65
N LEU A 192 -0.74 0.25 18.05
CA LEU A 192 -2.10 -0.29 18.12
C LEU A 192 -2.38 -0.95 19.47
N VAL A 193 -1.45 -1.76 19.96
CA VAL A 193 -1.61 -2.43 21.27
C VAL A 193 -1.64 -1.41 22.41
N ASN A 194 -0.77 -0.40 22.38
CA ASN A 194 -0.76 0.68 23.35
C ASN A 194 -2.08 1.45 23.36
N ALA A 195 -2.70 1.68 22.19
CA ALA A 195 -4.00 2.34 22.11
C ALA A 195 -5.12 1.51 22.75
N ARG A 196 -5.10 0.17 22.58
CA ARG A 196 -6.04 -0.72 23.27
C ARG A 196 -5.81 -0.73 24.78
N LEU A 197 -4.56 -0.85 25.23
CA LEU A 197 -4.21 -0.85 26.65
C LEU A 197 -4.53 0.50 27.32
N GLY A 198 -4.39 1.59 26.59
CA GLY A 198 -4.79 2.92 27.03
C GLY A 198 -6.29 3.08 27.25
N LEU A 199 -7.14 2.30 26.55
CA LEU A 199 -8.58 2.28 26.81
C LEU A 199 -8.90 1.60 28.15
N GLU A 200 -8.21 0.50 28.46
CA GLU A 200 -8.43 -0.29 29.67
C GLU A 200 -7.89 0.40 30.93
N LEU A 201 -6.68 0.96 30.84
CA LEU A 201 -5.95 1.53 31.98
C LEU A 201 -6.09 3.06 32.09
N GLY A 202 -6.62 3.71 31.05
CA GLY A 202 -6.59 5.15 30.87
C GLY A 202 -5.27 5.62 30.26
N SER A 203 -5.34 6.35 29.15
CA SER A 203 -4.17 6.76 28.34
C SER A 203 -3.10 7.48 29.17
N GLU A 204 -3.49 8.40 30.04
CA GLU A 204 -2.55 9.17 30.88
C GLU A 204 -1.83 8.31 31.92
N ALA A 205 -2.52 7.32 32.49
CA ALA A 205 -1.94 6.41 33.48
C ALA A 205 -0.98 5.45 32.79
N TYR A 206 -1.38 4.88 31.66
CA TYR A 206 -0.55 4.00 30.86
C TYR A 206 0.72 4.71 30.37
N GLU A 207 0.63 5.95 29.89
CA GLU A 207 1.81 6.69 29.41
C GLU A 207 2.88 6.90 30.50
N LYS A 208 2.46 7.11 31.76
CA LYS A 208 3.36 7.30 32.91
C LYS A 208 3.99 6.00 33.43
N MET A 209 3.52 4.82 33.00
CA MET A 209 4.08 3.53 33.43
C MET A 209 5.50 3.31 32.90
N ALA A 210 6.28 2.56 33.69
CA ALA A 210 7.63 2.19 33.32
C ALA A 210 7.65 1.28 32.05
N PRO A 211 8.69 1.35 31.21
CA PRO A 211 8.78 0.51 30.01
C PRO A 211 8.64 -1.00 30.26
N VAL A 212 9.15 -1.47 31.42
CA VAL A 212 9.07 -2.89 31.82
C VAL A 212 7.62 -3.31 32.07
N GLN A 213 6.85 -2.51 32.80
CA GLN A 213 5.44 -2.76 33.08
C GLN A 213 4.60 -2.77 31.79
N LYS A 214 4.88 -1.84 30.87
CA LYS A 214 4.24 -1.81 29.55
C LYS A 214 4.52 -3.09 28.77
N LYS A 215 5.73 -3.62 28.84
CA LYS A 215 6.12 -4.85 28.16
C LYS A 215 5.35 -6.06 28.72
N GLU A 216 5.28 -6.19 30.04
CA GLU A 216 4.52 -7.26 30.71
C GLU A 216 3.02 -7.21 30.35
N LEU A 217 2.43 -6.02 30.34
CA LEU A 217 1.02 -5.83 29.95
C LEU A 217 0.76 -6.24 28.49
N LYS A 218 1.69 -5.95 27.58
CA LYS A 218 1.59 -6.38 26.17
C LYS A 218 1.73 -7.90 26.02
N GLU A 219 2.62 -8.52 26.78
CA GLU A 219 2.82 -9.97 26.75
C GLU A 219 1.59 -10.71 27.30
N ASN A 220 0.95 -10.17 28.33
CA ASN A 220 -0.27 -10.72 28.94
C ASN A 220 -1.57 -10.35 28.20
N LEU A 221 -1.49 -9.59 27.11
CA LEU A 221 -2.65 -9.23 26.29
C LEU A 221 -3.31 -10.49 25.71
N SER A 222 -4.64 -10.45 25.55
CA SER A 222 -5.37 -11.53 24.89
C SER A 222 -4.81 -11.79 23.48
N ASP A 223 -4.76 -13.06 23.07
CA ASP A 223 -4.27 -13.41 21.75
C ASP A 223 -5.15 -12.85 20.64
N ALA A 224 -6.46 -12.69 20.88
CA ALA A 224 -7.38 -12.06 19.94
C ALA A 224 -7.02 -10.59 19.67
N ASP A 225 -6.64 -9.84 20.69
CA ASP A 225 -6.22 -8.44 20.54
C ASP A 225 -4.85 -8.33 19.86
N LYS A 226 -3.93 -9.25 20.17
CA LYS A 226 -2.63 -9.35 19.49
C LYS A 226 -2.82 -9.66 18.01
N ASP A 227 -3.68 -10.62 17.70
CA ASP A 227 -4.00 -11.01 16.33
C ASP A 227 -4.71 -9.87 15.58
N MET A 228 -5.61 -9.15 16.23
CA MET A 228 -6.25 -7.96 15.65
C MET A 228 -5.22 -6.87 15.33
N ALA A 229 -4.34 -6.53 16.28
CA ALA A 229 -3.26 -5.58 16.05
C ALA A 229 -2.32 -6.04 14.91
N ALA A 230 -2.01 -7.33 14.85
CA ALA A 230 -1.21 -7.94 13.80
C ALA A 230 -1.93 -7.93 12.44
N MET A 231 -3.25 -8.08 12.37
CA MET A 231 -3.99 -7.95 11.10
C MET A 231 -4.00 -6.50 10.60
N LEU A 232 -4.06 -5.51 11.51
CA LEU A 232 -4.23 -4.10 11.15
C LEU A 232 -2.92 -3.33 10.93
N VAL A 233 -1.77 -3.87 11.34
CA VAL A 233 -0.50 -3.18 11.15
C VAL A 233 -0.21 -2.93 9.66
N LYS A 234 0.16 -1.71 9.28
CA LYS A 234 0.37 -1.38 7.87
C LYS A 234 1.68 -1.97 7.36
N ARG A 235 1.60 -2.87 6.36
CA ARG A 235 2.76 -3.42 5.63
C ARG A 235 3.30 -2.41 4.62
N ASP A 236 4.58 -2.51 4.33
CA ASP A 236 5.26 -1.74 3.29
C ASP A 236 5.69 -2.62 2.10
N ALA A 237 6.37 -2.00 1.12
CA ALA A 237 6.81 -2.68 -0.09
C ALA A 237 7.84 -3.78 0.18
N PHE A 238 8.66 -3.65 1.24
CA PHE A 238 9.65 -4.67 1.61
C PHE A 238 8.96 -5.90 2.19
N ASN A 239 7.92 -5.70 3.02
CA ASN A 239 7.10 -6.82 3.49
C ASN A 239 6.46 -7.55 2.30
N LEU A 240 5.95 -6.81 1.31
CA LEU A 240 5.38 -7.41 0.09
C LEU A 240 6.41 -8.23 -0.69
N ALA A 241 7.58 -7.66 -0.97
CA ALA A 241 8.66 -8.36 -1.66
C ALA A 241 9.08 -9.64 -0.93
N LYS A 242 9.21 -9.58 0.40
CA LYS A 242 9.56 -10.73 1.24
C LYS A 242 8.47 -11.82 1.20
N SER A 243 7.20 -11.45 1.32
CA SER A 243 6.08 -12.40 1.25
C SER A 243 6.00 -13.14 -0.10
N LEU A 244 6.46 -12.50 -1.16
CA LEU A 244 6.47 -13.05 -2.51
C LEU A 244 7.72 -13.89 -2.81
N LYS A 245 8.73 -13.95 -1.92
CA LYS A 245 9.97 -14.70 -2.14
C LYS A 245 9.74 -16.19 -2.41
N ASN A 246 8.86 -16.81 -1.64
CA ASN A 246 8.46 -18.22 -1.84
C ASN A 246 7.64 -18.40 -3.14
N LEU A 247 6.87 -17.37 -3.47
CA LEU A 247 6.27 -17.05 -4.76
C LEU A 247 7.25 -17.20 -5.92
N THR A 248 8.18 -16.26 -6.03
CA THR A 248 8.93 -15.97 -7.27
C THR A 248 10.31 -16.62 -7.32
N GLY A 249 10.80 -17.19 -6.21
CA GLY A 249 12.16 -17.68 -6.05
C GLY A 249 13.12 -16.53 -5.69
N GLU A 250 14.29 -16.86 -5.12
CA GLU A 250 15.23 -15.87 -4.57
C GLU A 250 15.72 -14.82 -5.61
N VAL A 251 15.71 -15.16 -6.89
CA VAL A 251 16.21 -14.32 -7.99
C VAL A 251 15.35 -13.06 -8.21
N PHE A 252 14.08 -13.07 -7.82
CA PHE A 252 13.12 -12.00 -8.12
C PHE A 252 12.62 -11.25 -6.88
N SER A 253 13.19 -11.48 -5.69
CA SER A 253 12.64 -11.03 -4.40
C SER A 253 13.52 -10.05 -3.61
N HIS A 254 14.35 -9.25 -4.28
CA HIS A 254 15.24 -8.27 -3.64
C HIS A 254 14.63 -6.86 -3.57
#